data_AF-A0ABC8R6Z6-F1
#
_entry.id   AF-A0ABC8R6Z6-F1
#
_cell.length_a   1.000
_cell.length_b   1.000
_cell.length_c   1.000
_cell.angle_alpha   90.00
_cell.angle_beta   90.00
_cell.angle_gamma   90.00
#
_symmetry.space_group_name_H-M   'P 1'
#
loop_
_entity.id
_entity.type
_entity.pdbx_description
1 polymer ?
#
loop_
_entity_poly.entity_id
_entity_poly.type
_entity_poly.pdbx_seq_one_letter_code
_entity_poly.pdbx_strand_id
1 'polypeptide(L)'
;MRDRFGPARKPHLTTREGCKAMMLVKVDKSSSWVLTRFIKEHTHPLVVYGCPSRNTMDPKDRRIQVLTMELERQDKICDLYQEQLITFLRNVVEQTELLSTKIQDVVNNVRDFETGVQKSSNHQ
;
A
#
# COMPACT_ATOMS: atom_id res chain seq x y z
N MET A 1 -9.42 59.16 4.98
CA MET A 1 -10.34 58.11 5.47
C MET A 1 -10.51 57.06 4.38
N ARG A 2 -10.07 55.82 4.61
CA ARG A 2 -10.38 54.68 3.74
C ARG A 2 -10.59 53.47 4.63
N ASP A 3 -11.86 53.22 4.92
CA ASP A 3 -12.34 52.01 5.58
C ASP A 3 -12.06 50.78 4.72
N ARG A 4 -11.41 49.78 5.32
CA ARG A 4 -11.29 48.43 4.77
C ARG A 4 -11.76 47.44 5.83
N PHE A 5 -13.07 47.37 6.02
CA PHE A 5 -13.69 46.27 6.75
C PHE A 5 -13.70 45.05 5.82
N GLY A 6 -12.74 44.14 6.05
CA GLY A 6 -12.80 42.79 5.49
C GLY A 6 -14.02 42.03 6.03
N PRO A 7 -14.44 40.93 5.38
CA PRO A 7 -15.63 40.18 5.77
C PRO A 7 -15.50 39.74 7.23
N ALA A 8 -16.54 40.03 8.02
CA ALA A 8 -16.60 39.70 9.43
C ALA A 8 -16.28 38.22 9.62
N ARG A 9 -15.15 37.94 10.30
CA ARG A 9 -14.86 36.58 10.75
C ARG A 9 -16.06 36.14 11.59
N LYS A 10 -16.66 35.00 11.23
CA LYS A 10 -17.73 34.37 12.01
C LYS A 10 -17.33 34.43 13.49
N PRO A 11 -18.22 34.86 14.42
CA PRO A 11 -17.89 34.83 15.83
C PRO A 11 -17.47 33.40 16.15
N HIS A 12 -16.20 33.22 16.53
CA HIS A 12 -15.72 31.96 17.03
C HIS A 12 -16.69 31.56 18.15
N LEU A 13 -17.25 30.35 18.11
CA LEU A 13 -18.01 29.82 19.24
C LEU A 13 -17.12 29.95 20.47
N THR A 14 -17.48 30.84 21.37
CA THR A 14 -16.66 31.12 22.56
C THR A 14 -16.84 29.93 23.49
N THR A 15 -15.98 28.93 23.37
CA THR A 15 -15.80 27.89 24.40
C THR A 15 -15.15 28.59 25.60
N ARG A 16 -15.93 29.39 26.32
CA ARG A 16 -15.48 30.29 27.38
C ARG A 16 -15.21 29.48 28.64
N GLU A 17 -14.14 28.71 28.64
CA GLU A 17 -13.33 28.56 29.84
C GLU A 17 -12.43 29.79 29.88
N GLY A 18 -12.56 30.62 30.92
CA GLY A 18 -11.92 31.93 31.03
C GLY A 18 -10.41 31.89 31.23
N CYS A 19 -9.67 31.18 30.37
CA CYS A 19 -8.21 31.11 30.42
C CYS A 19 -7.59 32.41 29.90
N LYS A 20 -6.80 33.07 30.74
CA LYS A 20 -6.16 34.35 30.43
C LYS A 20 -4.73 34.18 29.87
N ALA A 21 -4.23 32.95 29.81
CA ALA A 21 -2.91 32.65 29.26
C ALA A 21 -2.85 33.07 27.79
N MET A 22 -1.77 33.74 27.40
CA MET A 22 -1.63 34.36 26.08
C MET A 22 -0.17 34.56 25.72
N MET A 23 0.20 34.20 24.49
CA MET A 23 1.50 34.48 23.91
C MET A 23 1.32 35.33 22.65
N LEU A 24 1.84 36.56 22.67
CA LEU A 24 1.83 37.48 21.55
C LEU A 24 3.24 37.62 21.01
N VAL A 25 3.41 37.28 19.73
CA VAL A 25 4.68 37.39 19.02
C VAL A 25 4.52 38.43 17.92
N LYS A 26 5.50 39.31 17.77
CA LYS A 26 5.56 40.33 16.71
C LYS A 26 6.85 40.16 15.93
N VAL A 27 6.77 40.32 14.62
CA VAL A 27 7.95 40.39 13.75
C VAL A 27 8.49 41.82 13.80
N ASP A 28 9.76 41.96 14.18
CA ASP A 28 10.44 43.25 14.20
C ASP A 28 10.88 43.67 12.79
N LYS A 29 11.28 44.94 12.63
CA LYS A 29 11.75 45.49 11.35
C LYS A 29 13.01 44.79 10.82
N SER A 30 13.75 44.09 11.69
CA SER A 30 14.89 43.23 11.36
C SER A 30 14.52 41.78 11.02
N SER A 31 13.23 41.48 10.77
CA SER A 31 12.71 40.14 10.48
C SER A 31 12.93 39.10 11.60
N SER A 32 13.28 39.54 12.80
CA SER A 32 13.37 38.70 13.99
C SER A 32 12.00 38.61 14.70
N TRP A 33 11.66 37.42 15.18
CA TRP A 33 10.44 37.21 15.97
C TRP A 33 10.70 37.58 17.42
N VAL A 34 9.98 38.58 17.92
CA VAL A 34 10.11 39.06 19.29
C VAL A 34 8.83 38.76 20.06
N LEU A 35 8.98 38.09 21.19
CA LEU A 35 7.91 37.83 22.15
C LEU A 35 7.50 39.15 22.81
N THR A 36 6.31 39.66 22.49
CA THR A 36 5.84 40.98 22.96
C THR A 36 5.02 40.88 24.25
N ARG A 37 4.30 39.77 24.45
CA ARG A 37 3.55 39.52 25.68
C ARG A 37 3.47 38.02 25.93
N PHE A 38 3.77 37.60 27.14
CA PHE A 38 3.62 36.21 27.57
C PHE A 38 2.93 36.17 28.93
N ILE A 39 1.75 35.59 28.96
CA ILE A 39 0.96 35.30 30.16
C ILE A 39 0.94 33.79 30.28
N LYS A 40 1.68 33.27 31.26
CA LYS A 40 1.81 31.83 31.50
C LYS A 40 0.68 31.31 32.40
N GLU A 41 0.04 32.20 33.12
CA GLU A 41 -0.96 31.88 34.13
C GLU A 41 -2.25 31.41 33.46
N HIS A 42 -2.61 30.17 33.74
CA HIS A 42 -3.88 29.59 33.34
C HIS A 42 -4.90 29.75 34.48
N THR A 43 -6.14 30.08 34.12
CA THR A 43 -7.28 30.11 35.07
C THR A 43 -7.80 28.70 35.39
N HIS A 44 -7.14 27.67 34.86
CA HIS A 44 -7.42 26.27 35.11
C HIS A 44 -6.10 25.52 35.30
N PRO A 45 -6.08 24.39 36.02
CA PRO A 45 -4.92 23.52 36.02
C PRO A 45 -4.57 23.16 34.57
N LEU A 46 -3.30 23.32 34.20
CA LEU A 46 -2.78 22.69 33.00
C LEU A 46 -2.92 21.20 33.25
N VAL A 47 -3.96 20.58 32.68
CA VAL A 47 -4.11 19.14 32.77
C VAL A 47 -3.06 18.55 31.85
N VAL A 48 -1.84 18.47 32.37
CA VAL A 48 -0.90 17.44 32.00
C VAL A 48 -1.56 16.18 32.53
N TYR A 49 -2.54 15.65 31.78
CA TYR A 49 -2.80 14.23 31.84
C TYR A 49 -1.43 13.64 31.55
N GLY A 50 -0.72 13.26 32.60
CA GLY A 50 0.52 12.52 32.50
C GLY A 50 0.20 11.43 31.52
N CYS A 51 0.84 11.50 30.35
CA CYS A 51 0.61 10.59 29.25
C CYS A 51 0.56 9.19 29.87
N PRO A 52 -0.63 8.56 29.98
CA PRO A 52 -0.70 7.29 30.64
C PRO A 52 -0.11 6.36 29.60
N SER A 53 1.18 6.10 29.74
CA SER A 53 1.88 5.00 29.10
C SER A 53 1.55 4.83 27.61
N ARG A 54 2.49 5.26 26.77
CA ARG A 54 2.60 4.85 25.37
C ARG A 54 2.73 3.31 25.17
N ASN A 55 2.35 2.49 26.15
CA ASN A 55 2.44 1.03 26.18
C ASN A 55 1.09 0.32 26.34
N THR A 56 -0.05 1.03 26.46
CA THR A 56 -1.36 0.37 26.29
C THR A 56 -1.74 0.45 24.82
N MET A 57 -1.39 -0.59 24.06
CA MET A 57 -1.82 -0.78 22.67
C MET A 57 -3.34 -0.55 22.59
N ASP A 58 -3.77 0.42 21.78
CA ASP A 58 -5.18 0.77 21.65
C ASP A 58 -5.96 -0.49 21.19
N PRO A 59 -7.22 -0.69 21.60
CA PRO A 59 -8.01 -1.80 21.08
C PRO A 59 -8.03 -1.86 19.55
N LYS A 60 -7.94 -0.71 18.86
CA LYS A 60 -7.81 -0.67 17.39
C LYS A 60 -6.47 -1.19 16.93
N ASP A 61 -5.37 -0.83 17.58
CA ASP A 61 -4.03 -1.33 17.25
C ASP A 61 -3.97 -2.85 17.38
N ARG A 62 -4.58 -3.42 18.45
CA ARG A 62 -4.72 -4.87 18.61
C ARG A 62 -5.50 -5.50 17.47
N ARG A 63 -6.60 -4.87 17.07
CA ARG A 63 -7.41 -5.35 15.96
C ARG A 63 -6.63 -5.32 14.65
N ILE A 64 -5.85 -4.27 14.42
CA ILE A 64 -4.97 -4.16 13.25
C ILE A 64 -3.99 -5.33 13.25
N GLN A 65 -3.28 -5.58 14.37
CA GLN A 65 -2.31 -6.66 14.45
C GLN A 65 -2.91 -8.04 14.15
N VAL A 66 -4.08 -8.37 14.73
CA VAL A 66 -4.76 -9.65 14.48
C VAL A 66 -5.15 -9.79 13.00
N LEU A 67 -5.70 -8.73 12.41
CA LEU A 67 -6.09 -8.75 11.00
C LEU A 67 -4.88 -8.85 10.08
N THR A 68 -3.77 -8.18 10.40
CA THR A 68 -2.51 -8.31 9.66
C THR A 68 -1.99 -9.74 9.68
N MET A 69 -1.96 -10.39 10.85
CA MET A 69 -1.51 -11.78 10.95
C MET A 69 -2.42 -12.75 10.17
N GLU A 70 -3.73 -12.52 10.16
CA GLU A 70 -4.65 -13.36 9.39
C GLU A 70 -4.50 -13.13 7.88
N LEU A 71 -4.28 -11.88 7.43
CA LEU A 71 -3.96 -11.59 6.04
C LEU A 71 -2.67 -12.28 5.60
N GLU A 72 -1.59 -12.16 6.37
CA GLU A 72 -0.32 -12.83 6.06
C GLU A 72 -0.45 -14.35 5.99
N ARG A 73 -1.33 -14.95 6.82
CA ARG A 73 -1.61 -16.39 6.77
C ARG A 73 -2.31 -16.77 5.46
N GLN A 74 -3.26 -15.96 5.03
CA GLN A 74 -3.99 -16.20 3.77
C GLN A 74 -3.10 -15.99 2.56
N ASP A 75 -2.27 -14.95 2.55
CA ASP A 75 -1.31 -14.69 1.47
C ASP A 75 -0.38 -15.89 1.28
N LYS A 76 0.19 -16.44 2.36
CA LYS A 76 1.02 -17.66 2.28
C LYS A 76 0.29 -18.86 1.68
N ILE A 77 -1.00 -19.02 1.98
CA ILE A 77 -1.80 -20.12 1.43
C ILE A 77 -2.06 -19.89 -0.06
N CYS A 78 -2.37 -18.65 -0.44
CA CYS A 78 -2.52 -18.27 -1.85
C CYS A 78 -1.23 -18.52 -2.63
N ASP A 79 -0.07 -18.16 -2.09
CA ASP A 79 1.24 -18.40 -2.71
C ASP A 79 1.47 -19.89 -2.96
N LEU A 80 1.19 -20.75 -1.97
CA LEU A 80 1.30 -22.20 -2.13
C LEU A 80 0.40 -22.75 -3.24
N TYR A 81 -0.86 -22.30 -3.30
CA TYR A 81 -1.77 -22.71 -4.37
C TYR A 81 -1.32 -22.20 -5.74
N GLN A 82 -0.80 -20.97 -5.81
CA GLN A 82 -0.26 -20.40 -7.04
C GLN A 82 0.97 -21.20 -7.53
N GLU A 83 1.90 -21.52 -6.64
CA GLU A 83 3.08 -22.34 -6.98
C GLU A 83 2.69 -23.72 -7.54
N GLN A 84 1.69 -24.37 -6.91
CA GLN A 84 1.16 -25.65 -7.38
C GLN A 84 0.54 -25.52 -8.78
N LEU A 85 -0.30 -24.49 -8.99
CA LEU A 85 -0.93 -24.24 -10.28
C LEU A 85 0.09 -23.93 -11.37
N ILE A 86 1.09 -23.10 -11.08
CA ILE A 86 2.17 -22.77 -12.02
C ILE A 86 2.95 -24.03 -12.40
N THR A 87 3.31 -24.86 -11.43
CA THR A 87 4.02 -26.11 -11.68
C THR A 87 3.19 -27.06 -12.54
N PHE A 88 1.90 -27.19 -12.23
CA PHE A 88 0.97 -28.01 -13.02
C PHE A 88 0.85 -27.52 -14.46
N LEU A 89 0.61 -26.22 -14.67
CA LEU A 89 0.50 -25.62 -15.99
C LEU A 89 1.79 -25.79 -16.80
N ARG A 90 2.95 -25.60 -16.17
CA ARG A 90 4.26 -25.83 -16.82
C ARG A 90 4.38 -27.28 -17.30
N ASN A 91 4.00 -28.24 -16.47
CA ASN A 91 4.06 -29.66 -16.84
C ASN A 91 3.13 -29.97 -18.02
N VAL A 92 1.91 -29.41 -18.05
CA VAL A 92 0.97 -29.59 -19.17
C VAL A 92 1.56 -29.04 -20.47
N VAL A 93 2.15 -27.85 -20.44
CA VAL A 93 2.81 -27.24 -21.60
C VAL A 93 3.97 -28.12 -22.07
N GLU A 94 4.84 -28.55 -21.16
CA GLU A 94 6.00 -29.39 -21.49
C GLU A 94 5.60 -30.73 -22.12
N GLN A 95 4.56 -31.39 -21.59
CA GLN A 95 4.04 -32.62 -22.19
C GLN A 95 3.42 -32.38 -23.58
N THR A 96 2.80 -31.23 -23.79
CA THR A 96 2.20 -30.85 -25.08
C THR A 96 3.28 -30.66 -26.14
N GLU A 97 4.36 -29.93 -25.81
CA GLU A 97 5.50 -29.72 -26.70
C GLU A 97 6.26 -31.02 -27.01
N LEU A 98 6.45 -31.88 -26.00
CA LEU A 98 7.06 -33.19 -26.18
C LEU A 98 6.24 -34.06 -27.13
N LEU A 99 4.91 -34.08 -26.95
CA LEU A 99 4.02 -34.86 -27.81
C LEU A 99 4.01 -34.30 -29.24
N SER A 100 3.97 -32.98 -29.40
CA SER A 100 4.05 -32.30 -30.69
C SER A 100 5.33 -32.69 -31.45
N THR A 101 6.48 -32.66 -30.76
CA THR A 101 7.77 -33.04 -31.33
C THR A 101 7.76 -34.50 -31.79
N LYS A 102 7.27 -35.43 -30.96
CA LYS A 102 7.17 -36.85 -31.34
C LYS A 102 6.25 -37.08 -32.54
N ILE A 103 5.12 -36.37 -32.61
CA ILE A 103 4.22 -36.45 -33.77
C ILE A 103 4.93 -35.93 -35.01
N GLN A 104 5.66 -34.81 -34.91
CA GLN A 104 6.41 -34.26 -36.03
C GLN A 104 7.48 -35.23 -36.54
N ASP A 105 8.20 -35.91 -35.64
CA ASP A 105 9.18 -36.94 -36.00
C ASP A 105 8.54 -38.10 -36.74
N VAL A 106 7.40 -38.61 -36.25
CA VAL A 106 6.64 -39.69 -36.92
C VAL A 106 6.16 -39.23 -38.30
N VAL A 107 5.61 -38.03 -38.42
CA VAL A 107 5.14 -37.46 -39.69
C VAL A 107 6.30 -37.28 -40.68
N ASN A 108 7.48 -36.87 -40.21
CA ASN A 108 8.67 -36.77 -41.05
C ASN A 108 9.12 -38.16 -41.53
N ASN A 109 9.18 -39.15 -40.63
CA ASN A 109 9.54 -40.54 -40.97
C ASN A 109 8.58 -41.15 -42.01
N VAL A 110 7.27 -40.95 -41.87
CA VAL A 110 6.27 -41.43 -42.85
C VAL A 110 6.47 -40.75 -44.21
N ARG A 111 6.69 -39.44 -44.22
CA ARG A 111 6.95 -38.67 -45.46
C ARG A 111 8.23 -39.14 -46.16
N ASP A 112 9.28 -39.39 -45.41
CA ASP A 112 10.54 -39.93 -45.95
C ASP A 112 10.33 -41.33 -46.54
N PHE A 113 9.51 -42.18 -45.90
CA PHE A 113 9.14 -43.48 -46.44
C PHE A 113 8.31 -43.37 -47.74
N GLU A 114 7.29 -42.51 -47.77
CA GLU A 114 6.46 -42.28 -48.97
C GLU A 114 7.30 -41.78 -50.15
N THR A 115 8.21 -40.83 -49.92
CA THR A 115 9.10 -40.32 -50.98
C THR A 115 10.12 -41.36 -51.46
N GLY A 116 10.55 -42.29 -50.59
CA GLY A 116 11.36 -43.45 -50.97
C GLY A 116 10.60 -44.45 -51.84
N VAL A 117 9.37 -44.79 -51.47
CA VAL A 117 8.49 -45.69 -52.23
C VAL A 117 8.19 -45.12 -53.63
N GLN A 118 7.91 -43.82 -53.72
CA GLN A 118 7.63 -43.14 -54.99
C GLN A 118 8.84 -43.15 -55.95
N LYS A 119 10.08 -43.09 -55.44
CA LYS A 119 11.30 -43.19 -56.27
C LYS A 119 11.53 -44.61 -56.78
N SER A 120 11.22 -45.64 -56.00
CA SER A 120 11.34 -47.04 -56.43
C SER A 120 10.27 -47.44 -57.45
N SER A 121 9.04 -46.90 -57.38
CA SER A 121 8.00 -47.21 -58.38
C SER A 121 8.20 -46.50 -59.71
N ASN A 122 8.98 -45.41 -59.76
CA ASN A 122 9.27 -44.64 -60.97
C ASN A 122 10.51 -45.15 -61.74
N HIS A 123 11.19 -46.19 -61.23
CA HIS A 123 12.36 -46.83 -61.87
C HIS A 123 12.10 -48.24 -62.41
N GLN A 124 10.83 -48.63 -62.55
CA GLN A 124 10.42 -49.87 -63.21
C GLN A 124 9.68 -49.58 -64.52
#